data_AF-A0A8K0ITP5-F1
#
_entry.id   AF-A0A8K0ITP5-F1
#
_cell.length_a   1.000
_cell.length_b   1.000
_cell.length_c   1.000
_cell.angle_alpha   90.00
_cell.angle_beta   90.00
_cell.angle_gamma   90.00
#
_symmetry.space_group_name_H-M   'P 1'
#
loop_
_entity.id
_entity.type
_entity.pdbx_description
1 polymer ?
#
loop_
_entity_poly.entity_id
_entity_poly.type
_entity_poly.pdbx_seq_one_letter_code
_entity_poly.pdbx_strand_id
1 'polypeptide(L)'
;MSEIMESSRAQGVRLRLRSLGPFFRVRAEGDGGAELGRAEGVIRPWLKGKVLHLDSMRMARETVAMDRSIFGLGLFLGAVAVRHGFDRGCTRAELLAINDSPLYHSKLVRFYTRMGFKAVHEVDGSSTGDLAHMLVWGGRGTRMDASIEELLMKWGKRFKPQSQYSSL
;
A
#
# COMPACT_ATOMS: atom_id res chain seq x y z
N MET A 1 -12.76 3.28 7.29
CA MET A 1 -12.52 4.14 6.11
C MET A 1 -12.53 5.62 6.49
N SER A 2 -13.58 6.10 7.17
CA SER A 2 -13.71 7.50 7.64
C SER A 2 -12.47 8.00 8.40
N GLU A 3 -11.99 7.26 9.40
CA GLU A 3 -10.82 7.66 10.21
C GLU A 3 -9.56 7.93 9.36
N ILE A 4 -9.30 7.09 8.35
CA ILE A 4 -8.16 7.26 7.43
C ILE A 4 -8.34 8.54 6.59
N MET A 5 -9.57 8.77 6.11
CA MET A 5 -9.91 9.94 5.30
C MET A 5 -9.84 11.24 6.12
N GLU A 6 -10.29 11.24 7.37
CA GLU A 6 -10.22 12.38 8.28
C GLU A 6 -8.79 12.70 8.68
N SER A 7 -8.02 11.67 9.07
CA SER A 7 -6.61 11.82 9.42
C SER A 7 -5.77 12.35 8.27
N SER A 8 -6.03 11.92 7.02
CA SER A 8 -5.33 12.46 5.84
C SER A 8 -5.70 13.92 5.56
N ARG A 9 -6.99 14.29 5.68
CA ARG A 9 -7.42 15.69 5.50
C ARG A 9 -6.81 16.63 6.53
N ALA A 10 -6.68 16.18 7.78
CA ALA A 10 -5.99 16.94 8.83
C ALA A 10 -4.51 17.21 8.51
N GLN A 11 -3.91 16.44 7.58
CA GLN A 11 -2.54 16.63 7.10
C GLN A 11 -2.48 17.29 5.71
N GLY A 12 -3.57 17.92 5.26
CA GLY A 12 -3.63 18.57 3.94
C GLY A 12 -3.47 17.58 2.79
N VAL A 13 -4.03 16.38 2.94
CA VAL A 13 -4.05 15.33 1.91
C VAL A 13 -5.48 14.85 1.70
N ARG A 14 -5.98 14.96 0.48
CA ARG A 14 -7.27 14.41 0.08
C ARG A 14 -7.06 13.07 -0.62
N LEU A 15 -7.57 12.00 -0.02
CA LEU A 15 -7.55 10.67 -0.62
C LEU A 15 -8.82 10.40 -1.44
N ARG A 16 -8.66 9.74 -2.60
CA ARG A 16 -9.77 9.28 -3.44
C ARG A 16 -9.54 7.85 -3.88
N LEU A 17 -10.52 6.99 -3.64
CA LEU A 17 -10.58 5.63 -4.16
C LEU A 17 -11.51 5.59 -5.37
N ARG A 18 -11.06 4.96 -6.46
CA ARG A 18 -11.88 4.58 -7.60
C ARG A 18 -11.68 3.11 -7.91
N SER A 19 -12.73 2.42 -8.32
CA SER A 19 -12.68 1.01 -8.71
C SER A 19 -13.41 0.76 -10.01
N LEU A 20 -12.89 -0.14 -10.83
CA LEU A 20 -13.54 -0.67 -12.02
C LEU A 20 -13.41 -2.20 -12.00
N GLY A 21 -14.51 -2.87 -11.66
CA GLY A 21 -14.49 -4.32 -11.44
C GLY A 21 -13.54 -4.73 -10.30
N PRO A 22 -12.58 -5.64 -10.54
CA PRO A 22 -11.59 -6.04 -9.52
C PRO A 22 -10.45 -5.04 -9.37
N PHE A 23 -10.27 -4.12 -10.31
CA PHE A 23 -9.19 -3.13 -10.31
C PHE A 23 -9.56 -1.92 -9.47
N PHE A 24 -8.58 -1.34 -8.80
CA PHE A 24 -8.76 -0.10 -8.05
C PHE A 24 -7.54 0.81 -8.15
N ARG A 25 -7.79 2.09 -7.91
CA ARG A 25 -6.79 3.14 -7.80
C ARG A 25 -7.12 4.01 -6.60
N VAL A 26 -6.13 4.25 -5.76
CA VAL A 26 -6.14 5.28 -4.72
C VAL A 26 -5.26 6.43 -5.19
N ARG A 27 -5.76 7.66 -5.12
CA ARG A 27 -4.99 8.90 -5.36
C ARG A 27 -4.94 9.74 -4.09
N ALA A 28 -3.81 10.40 -3.89
CA ALA A 28 -3.62 11.45 -2.91
C ALA A 28 -3.43 12.77 -3.64
N GLU A 29 -4.26 13.76 -3.29
CA GLU A 29 -4.24 15.12 -3.84
C GLU A 29 -3.88 16.10 -2.72
N GLY A 30 -3.04 17.09 -3.01
CA GLY A 30 -2.79 18.22 -2.11
C GLY A 30 -3.89 19.28 -2.19
N ASP A 31 -3.77 20.35 -1.39
CA ASP A 31 -4.81 21.39 -1.29
C ASP A 31 -5.05 22.14 -2.62
N GLY A 32 -4.04 22.24 -3.48
CA GLY A 32 -4.14 22.80 -4.84
C GLY A 32 -4.60 21.81 -5.92
N GLY A 33 -5.00 20.59 -5.53
CA GLY A 33 -5.44 19.54 -6.48
C GLY A 33 -4.31 18.78 -7.18
N ALA A 34 -3.04 19.12 -6.91
CA ALA A 34 -1.89 18.39 -7.44
C ALA A 34 -1.86 16.94 -6.92
N GLU A 35 -1.59 15.97 -7.80
CA GLU A 35 -1.41 14.56 -7.41
C GLU A 35 -0.09 14.43 -6.64
N LEU A 36 -0.17 14.07 -5.35
CA LEU A 36 0.99 13.82 -4.49
C LEU A 36 1.48 12.38 -4.62
N GLY A 37 0.57 11.47 -4.93
CA GLY A 37 0.87 10.07 -5.16
C GLY A 37 -0.35 9.23 -5.46
N ARG A 38 -0.10 7.99 -5.87
CA ARG A 38 -1.13 7.00 -6.14
C ARG A 38 -0.70 5.58 -5.81
N ALA A 39 -1.67 4.73 -5.55
CA ALA A 39 -1.51 3.29 -5.43
C ALA A 39 -2.57 2.59 -6.29
N GLU A 40 -2.17 1.51 -6.95
CA GLU A 40 -3.01 0.71 -7.83
C GLU A 40 -2.93 -0.76 -7.45
N GLY A 41 -4.02 -1.48 -7.71
CA GLY A 41 -4.06 -2.90 -7.42
C GLY A 41 -5.29 -3.58 -7.99
N VAL A 42 -5.36 -4.87 -7.74
CA VAL A 42 -6.43 -5.73 -8.21
C VAL A 42 -6.82 -6.75 -7.15
N ILE A 43 -8.11 -7.04 -7.05
CA ILE A 43 -8.64 -8.10 -6.21
C ILE A 43 -8.70 -9.37 -7.04
N ARG A 44 -7.94 -10.39 -6.64
CA ARG A 44 -7.87 -11.68 -7.36
C ARG A 44 -8.56 -12.80 -6.60
N PRO A 45 -9.36 -13.63 -7.28
CA PRO A 45 -9.81 -14.89 -6.71
C PRO A 45 -8.61 -15.83 -6.52
N TRP A 46 -8.63 -16.60 -5.43
CA TRP A 46 -7.61 -17.59 -5.08
C TRP A 46 -8.28 -18.80 -4.43
N LEU A 47 -7.58 -19.94 -4.40
CA LEU A 47 -8.09 -21.22 -3.86
C LEU A 47 -8.60 -21.12 -2.42
N LYS A 48 -8.10 -20.15 -1.64
CA LYS A 48 -8.45 -19.93 -0.21
C LYS A 48 -9.16 -18.59 0.03
N GLY A 49 -9.84 -18.05 -0.97
CA GLY A 49 -10.58 -16.78 -0.88
C GLY A 49 -10.02 -15.70 -1.81
N LYS A 50 -10.16 -14.43 -1.45
CA LYS A 50 -9.68 -13.32 -2.29
C LYS A 50 -8.35 -12.77 -1.77
N VAL A 51 -7.49 -12.37 -2.69
CA VAL A 51 -6.21 -11.74 -2.40
C VAL A 51 -6.24 -10.31 -2.92
N LEU A 52 -5.84 -9.38 -2.06
CA LEU A 52 -5.55 -8.01 -2.46
C LEU A 52 -4.15 -7.97 -3.06
N HIS A 53 -4.05 -7.84 -4.37
CA HIS A 53 -2.77 -7.65 -5.02
C HIS A 53 -2.49 -6.16 -5.19
N LEU A 54 -1.42 -5.70 -4.57
CA LEU A 54 -0.89 -4.35 -4.73
C LEU A 54 0.12 -4.39 -5.88
N ASP A 55 -0.20 -3.63 -6.93
CA ASP A 55 0.56 -3.65 -8.18
C ASP A 55 1.63 -2.56 -8.17
N SER A 56 1.22 -1.31 -7.96
CA SER A 56 2.15 -0.19 -7.98
C SER A 56 1.80 0.88 -6.96
N MET A 57 2.84 1.57 -6.48
CA MET A 57 2.72 2.77 -5.66
C MET A 57 3.75 3.79 -6.16
N ARG A 58 3.29 5.01 -6.48
CA ARG A 58 4.12 6.07 -7.05
C ARG A 58 3.86 7.39 -6.32
N MET A 59 4.92 8.11 -5.97
CA MET A 59 4.84 9.47 -5.43
C MET A 59 5.29 10.48 -6.50
N ALA A 60 4.72 11.68 -6.47
CA ALA A 60 5.18 12.78 -7.30
C ALA A 60 6.57 13.27 -6.87
N ARG A 61 7.39 13.75 -7.82
CA ARG A 61 8.76 14.20 -7.53
C ARG A 61 8.78 15.37 -6.54
N GLU A 62 7.80 16.25 -6.66
CA GLU A 62 7.58 17.40 -5.80
C GLU A 62 7.28 16.95 -4.35
N THR A 63 6.55 15.85 -4.17
CA THR A 63 6.28 15.29 -2.84
C THR A 63 7.54 14.72 -2.20
N VAL A 64 8.44 14.13 -3.01
CA VAL A 64 9.75 13.66 -2.55
C VAL A 64 10.65 14.84 -2.12
N ALA A 65 10.50 16.00 -2.78
CA ALA A 65 11.30 17.20 -2.50
C ALA A 65 10.79 18.05 -1.33
N MET A 66 9.47 18.04 -1.04
CA MET A 66 8.82 18.92 -0.06
C MET A 66 8.93 18.48 1.42
N ASP A 67 9.82 17.54 1.77
CA ASP A 67 9.96 16.94 3.11
C ASP A 67 8.64 16.39 3.72
N ARG A 68 7.59 16.23 2.92
CA ARG A 68 6.45 15.38 3.32
C ARG A 68 6.99 13.96 3.39
N SER A 69 6.82 13.31 4.55
CA SER A 69 7.27 11.94 4.72
C SER A 69 6.63 11.04 3.66
N ILE A 70 7.42 10.61 2.66
CA ILE A 70 7.03 9.64 1.63
C ILE A 70 6.40 8.41 2.28
N PHE A 71 6.96 8.01 3.43
CA PHE A 71 6.46 6.89 4.21
C PHE A 71 5.10 7.18 4.87
N GLY A 72 4.85 8.41 5.33
CA GLY A 72 3.55 8.84 5.84
C GLY A 72 2.47 8.84 4.75
N LEU A 73 2.79 9.39 3.57
CA LEU A 73 1.88 9.37 2.42
C LEU A 73 1.64 7.94 1.89
N GLY A 74 2.69 7.14 1.81
CA GLY A 74 2.62 5.72 1.45
C GLY A 74 1.73 4.93 2.42
N LEU A 75 1.78 5.23 3.72
CA LEU A 75 0.88 4.64 4.71
C LEU A 75 -0.59 5.01 4.46
N PHE A 76 -0.90 6.26 4.11
CA PHE A 76 -2.28 6.65 3.78
C PHE A 76 -2.82 5.92 2.55
N LEU A 77 -2.04 5.89 1.47
CA LEU A 77 -2.41 5.19 0.24
C LEU A 77 -2.60 3.69 0.50
N GLY A 78 -1.64 3.08 1.22
CA GLY A 78 -1.70 1.67 1.62
C GLY A 78 -2.88 1.36 2.51
N ALA A 79 -3.21 2.22 3.48
CA ALA A 79 -4.33 2.03 4.39
C ALA A 79 -5.68 2.04 3.66
N VAL A 80 -5.88 2.95 2.70
CA VAL A 80 -7.10 2.96 1.88
C VAL A 80 -7.18 1.70 1.01
N ALA A 81 -6.06 1.29 0.39
CA ALA A 81 -6.02 0.08 -0.44
C ALA A 81 -6.33 -1.19 0.37
N VAL A 82 -5.72 -1.34 1.55
CA VAL A 82 -5.93 -2.49 2.45
C VAL A 82 -7.34 -2.48 3.01
N ARG A 83 -7.87 -1.32 3.40
CA ARG A 83 -9.27 -1.22 3.83
C ARG A 83 -10.23 -1.59 2.70
N HIS A 84 -9.96 -1.15 1.47
CA HIS A 84 -10.75 -1.55 0.31
C HIS A 84 -10.72 -3.08 0.11
N GLY A 85 -9.55 -3.71 0.22
CA GLY A 85 -9.43 -5.17 0.16
C GLY A 85 -10.24 -5.87 1.25
N PHE A 86 -10.17 -5.40 2.49
CA PHE A 86 -10.96 -5.92 3.61
C PHE A 86 -12.47 -5.84 3.33
N ASP A 87 -12.97 -4.67 2.90
CA ASP A 87 -14.38 -4.45 2.59
C ASP A 87 -14.87 -5.35 1.44
N ARG A 88 -13.96 -5.94 0.66
CA ARG A 88 -14.26 -6.83 -0.47
C ARG A 88 -14.04 -8.32 -0.14
N GLY A 89 -13.69 -8.62 1.12
CA GLY A 89 -13.51 -9.96 1.65
C GLY A 89 -12.13 -10.57 1.40
N CYS A 90 -11.10 -9.75 1.15
CA CYS A 90 -9.73 -10.24 1.09
C CYS A 90 -9.20 -10.50 2.50
N THR A 91 -8.48 -11.61 2.68
CA THR A 91 -7.79 -11.94 3.94
C THR A 91 -6.29 -11.68 3.87
N ARG A 92 -5.72 -11.69 2.66
CA ARG A 92 -4.30 -11.51 2.40
C ARG A 92 -4.05 -10.35 1.44
N ALA A 93 -3.03 -9.56 1.72
CA ALA A 93 -2.44 -8.61 0.78
C ALA A 93 -1.08 -9.13 0.30
N GLU A 94 -0.75 -8.91 -0.96
CA GLU A 94 0.55 -9.25 -1.55
C GLU A 94 1.08 -8.10 -2.40
N LEU A 95 2.41 -7.95 -2.43
CA LEU A 95 3.13 -6.97 -3.23
C LEU A 95 4.51 -7.50 -3.64
N LEU A 96 5.13 -6.83 -4.62
CA LEU A 96 6.54 -7.03 -4.95
C LEU A 96 7.35 -5.78 -4.58
N ALA A 97 8.35 -5.94 -3.74
CA ALA A 97 9.39 -4.94 -3.54
C ALA A 97 10.41 -5.07 -4.67
N ILE A 98 10.15 -4.40 -5.81
CA ILE A 98 10.97 -4.50 -7.01
C ILE A 98 12.42 -4.12 -6.75
N ASN A 99 13.35 -4.82 -7.41
CA ASN A 99 14.79 -4.63 -7.26
C ASN A 99 15.38 -3.90 -8.48
N ASP A 100 15.06 -2.62 -8.61
CA ASP A 100 15.68 -1.75 -9.62
C ASP A 100 17.13 -1.37 -9.25
N SER A 101 17.41 -1.25 -7.96
CA SER A 101 18.77 -1.13 -7.43
C SER A 101 18.87 -1.72 -6.02
N PRO A 102 20.02 -2.32 -5.62
CA PRO A 102 20.15 -2.96 -4.32
C PRO A 102 19.85 -2.04 -3.12
N LEU A 103 20.28 -0.77 -3.21
CA LEU A 103 20.05 0.21 -2.15
C LEU A 103 18.56 0.56 -2.00
N TYR A 104 17.88 0.84 -3.12
CA TYR A 104 16.44 1.17 -3.09
C TYR A 104 15.61 -0.04 -2.69
N HIS A 105 15.94 -1.21 -3.23
CA HIS A 105 15.31 -2.48 -2.89
C HIS A 105 15.36 -2.75 -1.38
N SER A 106 16.54 -2.65 -0.76
CA SER A 106 16.69 -2.88 0.68
C SER A 106 15.89 -1.88 1.55
N LYS A 107 15.67 -0.65 1.05
CA LYS A 107 14.82 0.36 1.72
C LYS A 107 13.34 0.00 1.60
N LEU A 108 12.89 -0.45 0.42
CA LEU A 108 11.53 -0.89 0.19
C LEU A 108 11.17 -2.10 1.06
N VAL A 109 12.03 -3.12 1.08
CA VAL A 109 11.83 -4.30 1.93
C VAL A 109 11.72 -3.89 3.40
N ARG A 110 12.66 -3.07 3.90
CA ARG A 110 12.60 -2.55 5.28
C ARG A 110 11.33 -1.75 5.57
N PHE A 111 10.90 -0.93 4.63
CA PHE A 111 9.66 -0.16 4.76
C PHE A 111 8.45 -1.08 4.88
N TYR A 112 8.26 -2.01 3.95
CA TYR A 112 7.10 -2.92 3.96
C TYR A 112 7.13 -3.88 5.17
N THR A 113 8.31 -4.33 5.61
CA THR A 113 8.46 -5.08 6.86
C THR A 113 7.98 -4.27 8.07
N ARG A 114 8.39 -3.00 8.19
CA ARG A 114 7.88 -2.11 9.25
C ARG A 114 6.37 -1.92 9.16
N MET A 115 5.81 -1.92 7.95
CA MET A 115 4.37 -1.81 7.73
C MET A 115 3.61 -3.09 8.11
N GLY A 116 4.28 -4.25 8.21
CA GLY A 116 3.69 -5.53 8.64
C GLY A 116 3.68 -6.61 7.57
N PHE A 117 4.27 -6.36 6.40
CA PHE A 117 4.50 -7.39 5.39
C PHE A 117 5.68 -8.29 5.79
N LYS A 118 5.65 -9.54 5.32
CA LYS A 118 6.72 -10.51 5.51
C LYS A 118 7.25 -10.92 4.14
N ALA A 119 8.57 -11.00 3.99
CA ALA A 119 9.18 -11.57 2.80
C ALA A 119 8.80 -13.05 2.70
N VAL A 120 8.31 -13.48 1.53
CA VAL A 120 7.85 -14.85 1.29
C VAL A 120 8.74 -15.55 0.27
N HIS A 121 9.19 -14.81 -0.75
CA HIS A 121 9.91 -15.39 -1.88
C HIS A 121 10.76 -14.33 -2.58
N GLU A 122 11.97 -14.68 -2.98
CA GLU A 122 12.80 -13.85 -3.86
C GLU A 122 12.49 -14.20 -5.32
N VAL A 123 11.92 -13.25 -6.05
CA VAL A 123 11.63 -13.38 -7.48
C VAL A 123 12.88 -13.04 -8.26
N ASP A 124 13.66 -14.06 -8.63
CA ASP A 124 14.95 -13.92 -9.33
C ASP A 124 14.96 -14.51 -10.75
N GLY A 125 13.83 -15.05 -11.23
CA GLY A 125 13.71 -15.61 -12.56
C GLY A 125 14.30 -17.02 -12.72
N SER A 126 14.70 -17.67 -11.63
CA SER A 126 15.28 -19.03 -11.67
C SER A 126 14.22 -20.13 -11.79
N SER A 127 12.97 -19.85 -11.44
CA SER A 127 11.85 -20.79 -11.52
C SER A 127 10.75 -20.34 -12.50
N THR A 128 9.92 -21.28 -12.94
CA THR A 128 8.72 -20.97 -13.75
C THR A 128 7.71 -20.10 -12.98
N GLY A 129 7.66 -20.22 -11.65
CA GLY A 129 6.89 -19.33 -10.78
C GLY A 129 7.40 -17.90 -10.79
N ASP A 130 8.72 -17.71 -10.90
CA ASP A 130 9.32 -16.38 -11.01
C ASP A 130 9.00 -15.70 -12.32
N LEU A 131 8.98 -16.45 -13.43
CA LEU A 131 8.56 -15.90 -14.73
C LEU A 131 7.12 -15.39 -14.68
N ALA A 132 6.20 -16.12 -14.04
CA ALA A 132 4.84 -15.66 -13.83
C ALA A 132 4.76 -14.41 -12.93
N HIS A 133 5.57 -14.36 -11.86
CA HIS A 133 5.65 -13.18 -10.99
C HIS A 133 6.26 -11.96 -11.71
N MET A 134 7.29 -12.17 -12.52
CA MET A 134 7.90 -11.14 -13.37
C MET A 134 6.93 -10.64 -14.43
N LEU A 135 6.06 -11.49 -14.99
CA LEU A 135 5.00 -11.04 -15.91
C LEU A 135 3.94 -10.18 -15.21
N VAL A 136 3.61 -10.52 -13.96
CA VAL A 136 2.58 -9.81 -13.19
C VAL A 136 3.07 -8.44 -12.69
N TRP A 137 4.31 -8.35 -12.19
CA TRP A 137 4.85 -7.12 -11.59
C TRP A 137 5.95 -6.43 -12.42
N GLY A 138 6.38 -7.02 -13.52
CA GLY A 138 7.32 -6.42 -14.46
C GLY A 138 8.80 -6.50 -14.10
N GLY A 139 9.20 -7.24 -13.05
CA GLY A 139 10.61 -7.32 -12.65
C GLY A 139 10.94 -8.30 -11.54
N ARG A 140 12.22 -8.34 -11.17
CA ARG A 140 12.76 -9.12 -10.05
C ARG A 140 12.57 -8.36 -8.73
N GLY A 141 12.52 -9.07 -7.61
CA GLY A 141 12.45 -8.45 -6.29
C GLY A 141 11.88 -9.38 -5.22
N THR A 142 11.62 -8.84 -4.03
CA THR A 142 11.12 -9.64 -2.91
C THR A 142 9.61 -9.62 -2.92
N ARG A 143 8.97 -10.77 -3.11
CA ARG A 143 7.54 -10.93 -2.90
C ARG A 143 7.27 -10.89 -1.40
N MET A 144 6.30 -10.07 -1.00
CA MET A 144 5.89 -9.94 0.39
C MET A 144 4.38 -10.09 0.54
N ASP A 145 3.97 -10.81 1.59
CA ASP A 145 2.57 -11.02 1.94
C ASP A 145 2.26 -10.46 3.34
N ALA A 146 1.00 -10.14 3.61
CA ALA A 146 0.50 -9.73 4.92
C ALA A 146 -0.95 -10.18 5.14
N SER A 147 -1.31 -10.42 6.41
CA SER A 147 -2.71 -10.54 6.82
C SER A 147 -3.36 -9.15 6.81
N ILE A 148 -4.48 -9.01 6.09
CA ILE A 148 -5.20 -7.72 6.02
C ILE A 148 -5.68 -7.28 7.39
N GLU A 149 -6.14 -8.22 8.22
CA GLU A 149 -6.62 -7.91 9.57
C GLU A 149 -5.49 -7.40 10.46
N GLU A 150 -4.31 -8.04 10.42
CA GLU A 150 -3.13 -7.60 11.16
C GLU A 150 -2.69 -6.19 10.73
N LEU A 151 -2.73 -5.89 9.42
CA LEU A 151 -2.42 -4.57 8.90
C LEU A 151 -3.41 -3.51 9.42
N LEU A 152 -4.71 -3.80 9.39
CA LEU A 152 -5.74 -2.88 9.88
C LEU A 152 -5.61 -2.63 11.40
N MET A 153 -5.35 -3.67 12.20
CA MET A 153 -5.11 -3.52 13.63
C MET A 153 -3.86 -2.69 13.93
N LYS A 154 -2.77 -2.95 13.19
CA LYS A 154 -1.49 -2.25 13.36
C LYS A 154 -1.61 -0.77 13.00
N TRP A 155 -2.25 -0.46 11.86
CA TRP A 155 -2.33 0.90 11.35
C TRP A 155 -3.47 1.70 11.94
N GLY A 156 -4.56 1.06 12.37
CA GLY A 156 -5.72 1.72 12.98
C GLY A 156 -5.33 2.60 14.17
N LYS A 157 -4.35 2.18 14.98
CA LYS A 157 -3.80 2.98 16.09
C LYS A 157 -3.24 4.35 15.66
N ARG A 158 -2.86 4.50 14.39
CA ARG A 158 -2.21 5.69 13.84
C ARG A 158 -3.19 6.68 13.21
N PHE A 159 -4.43 6.27 12.97
CA PHE A 159 -5.48 7.11 12.38
C PHE A 159 -6.57 7.53 13.37
N LYS A 160 -6.53 7.04 14.61
CA LYS A 160 -7.46 7.47 15.65
C LYS A 160 -7.29 8.97 15.91
N PRO A 161 -8.39 9.76 15.92
CA PRO A 161 -8.32 11.17 16.23
C PRO A 161 -7.87 11.40 17.67
N GLN A 162 -7.04 12.43 17.86
CA GLN A 162 -6.44 12.79 19.16
C GLN A 162 -7.46 13.32 20.18
N SER A 163 -8.72 13.52 19.77
CA SER A 163 -9.83 13.98 20.61
C SER A 163 -10.31 12.97 21.67
N GLN A 164 -9.82 11.73 21.67
CA GLN A 164 -10.11 10.76 22.75
C GLN A 164 -9.18 10.87 23.97
N TYR A 165 -8.19 11.77 23.97
CA TYR A 165 -7.25 11.95 25.10
C TYR A 165 -7.43 13.28 25.86
N SER A 166 -8.43 14.09 25.53
CA SER A 166 -8.75 15.34 26.25
C SER A 166 -10.07 15.21 27.03
N SER A 167 -10.15 14.19 27.89
CA SER A 167 -11.26 14.00 28.83
C SER A 167 -10.81 13.24 30.09
N LEU A 168 -9.62 13.54 30.59
CA LEU A 168 -9.16 13.21 31.94
C LEU A 168 -8.56 14.46 32.58
#